data_AF-A0A1F8QNW3-F1
#
_entry.id   AF-A0A1F8QNW3-F1
#
_cell.length_a   1.000
_cell.length_b   1.000
_cell.length_c   1.000
_cell.angle_alpha   90.00
_cell.angle_beta   90.00
_cell.angle_gamma   90.00
#
_symmetry.space_group_name_H-M   'P 1'
#
loop_
_entity.id
_entity.type
_entity.pdbx_description
1 polymer ?
#
loop_
_entity_poly.entity_id
_entity_poly.type
_entity_poly.pdbx_seq_one_letter_code
_entity_poly.pdbx_strand_id
1 'polypeptide(L)'
;MAPSATGKVTRIYANQSGAFIRIDTDEPKPLDDYFRLRLNHPNYNALYSLALAAAANRWPLRIRIEGPATSKVDPKREGVVSYFVVDWKAGESVDD
;
A
#
# COMPACT_ATOMS: atom_id res chain seq x y z
N MET A 1 -12.84 -6.14 10.22
CA MET A 1 -11.64 -6.55 9.46
C MET A 1 -11.64 -6.25 7.96
N ALA A 2 -11.72 -5.03 7.40
CA ALA A 2 -11.65 -4.94 5.91
C ALA A 2 -10.29 -5.43 5.37
N PRO A 3 -10.13 -5.61 4.07
CA PRO A 3 -8.91 -6.21 3.56
C PRO A 3 -7.75 -5.24 3.71
N SER A 4 -6.64 -5.70 4.27
CA SER A 4 -5.38 -4.96 4.31
C SER A 4 -4.23 -5.88 3.91
N ALA A 5 -3.13 -5.29 3.48
CA ALA A 5 -1.86 -5.99 3.27
C ALA A 5 -0.71 -5.16 3.84
N THR A 6 0.30 -5.79 4.42
CA THR A 6 1.49 -5.11 4.96
C THR A 6 2.75 -5.64 4.29
N GLY A 7 3.62 -4.73 3.84
CA GLY A 7 4.83 -5.13 3.14
C GLY A 7 5.74 -3.96 2.80
N LYS A 8 6.90 -4.25 2.22
CA LYS A 8 7.83 -3.21 1.75
C LYS A 8 7.53 -2.87 0.29
N VAL A 9 7.47 -1.59 -0.06
CA VAL A 9 7.23 -1.20 -1.45
C VAL A 9 8.38 -1.67 -2.33
N THR A 10 8.05 -2.41 -3.39
CA THR A 10 9.02 -2.89 -4.40
C THR A 10 8.92 -2.13 -5.71
N ARG A 11 7.75 -1.54 -6.00
CA ARG A 11 7.53 -0.74 -7.21
C ARG A 11 6.40 0.25 -7.04
N ILE A 12 6.60 1.46 -7.56
CA ILE A 12 5.55 2.45 -7.80
C ILE A 12 5.66 2.90 -9.25
N TYR A 13 4.54 2.95 -9.96
CA TYR A 13 4.43 3.72 -11.20
C TYR A 13 3.10 4.47 -11.22
N ALA A 14 3.04 5.57 -11.98
CA ALA A 14 1.85 6.38 -12.12
C ALA A 14 1.51 6.56 -13.60
N ASN A 15 0.22 6.68 -13.90
CA ASN A 15 -0.30 7.04 -15.21
C ASN A 15 -1.50 8.00 -15.07
N GLN A 16 -2.19 8.28 -16.18
CA GLN A 16 -3.34 9.20 -16.21
C GLN A 16 -4.50 8.79 -15.30
N SER A 17 -4.58 7.52 -14.88
CA SER A 17 -5.68 7.00 -14.06
C SER A 17 -5.37 6.94 -12.55
N GLY A 18 -4.10 7.12 -12.17
CA GLY A 18 -3.66 7.03 -10.77
C GLY A 18 -2.28 6.41 -10.62
N ALA A 19 -1.98 5.96 -9.39
CA ALA A 19 -0.74 5.29 -9.05
C ALA A 19 -0.97 3.81 -8.74
N PHE A 20 0.01 2.98 -9.08
CA PHE A 20 0.02 1.54 -8.88
C PHE A 20 1.21 1.17 -8.01
N ILE A 21 0.94 0.52 -6.88
CA ILE A 21 1.90 0.21 -5.84
C ILE A 21 1.98 -1.30 -5.69
N ARG A 22 3.19 -1.85 -5.78
CA ARG A 22 3.48 -3.26 -5.44
C ARG A 22 4.28 -3.31 -4.15
N ILE A 23 3.93 -4.25 -3.29
CA ILE A 23 4.64 -4.52 -2.03
C ILE A 23 5.13 -5.96 -1.98
N ASP A 24 6.26 -6.17 -1.32
CA ASP A 24 6.76 -7.47 -0.91
C ASP A 24 6.05 -7.91 0.37
N THR A 25 5.23 -8.95 0.25
CA THR A 25 4.40 -9.48 1.33
C THR A 25 4.04 -10.94 1.04
N ASP A 26 3.91 -11.73 2.10
CA ASP A 26 3.36 -13.10 2.06
C ASP A 26 1.82 -13.11 2.12
N GLU A 27 1.20 -11.94 2.29
CA GLU A 27 -0.26 -11.78 2.30
C GLU A 27 -0.85 -11.92 0.88
N PRO A 28 -2.15 -12.25 0.75
CA PRO A 28 -2.82 -12.28 -0.55
C PRO A 28 -2.69 -10.96 -1.30
N LYS A 29 -2.40 -11.05 -2.59
CA LYS A 29 -2.15 -9.92 -3.49
C LYS A 29 -3.36 -9.67 -4.40
N PRO A 30 -3.62 -8.42 -4.81
CA PRO A 30 -4.70 -8.11 -5.75
C PRO A 30 -4.33 -8.56 -7.17
N LEU A 31 -5.25 -8.34 -8.10
CA LEU A 31 -5.01 -8.54 -9.54
C LEU A 31 -3.70 -7.85 -9.97
N ASP A 32 -2.89 -8.57 -10.73
CA ASP A 32 -1.58 -8.16 -11.26
C ASP A 32 -0.53 -7.75 -10.19
N ASP A 33 -0.78 -8.08 -8.92
CA ASP A 33 0.08 -7.72 -7.78
C ASP A 33 0.25 -6.19 -7.64
N TYR A 34 -0.81 -5.42 -7.93
CA TYR A 34 -0.82 -3.97 -7.74
C TYR A 34 -2.02 -3.46 -6.94
N PHE A 35 -1.71 -2.67 -5.92
CA PHE A 35 -2.67 -1.82 -5.23
C PHE A 35 -2.82 -0.52 -5.99
N ARG A 36 -4.07 -0.13 -6.28
CA ARG A 36 -4.38 1.03 -7.12
C ARG A 36 -4.84 2.21 -6.27
N LEU A 37 -4.08 3.30 -6.27
CA LEU A 37 -4.49 4.59 -5.75
C LEU A 37 -5.10 5.41 -6.90
N ARG A 38 -6.42 5.58 -6.90
CA ARG A 38 -7.14 6.33 -7.95
C ARG A 38 -6.85 7.82 -7.85
N LEU A 39 -6.66 8.48 -9.00
CA LEU A 39 -6.38 9.93 -9.05
C LEU A 39 -7.45 10.81 -8.39
N ASN A 40 -8.71 10.35 -8.38
CA ASN A 40 -9.83 11.05 -7.75
C ASN A 40 -9.95 10.82 -6.23
N HIS A 41 -9.01 10.11 -5.61
CA HIS A 41 -9.01 9.92 -4.16
C HIS A 41 -8.81 11.28 -3.46
N PRO A 42 -9.63 11.65 -2.45
CA PRO A 42 -9.57 12.98 -1.83
C PRO A 42 -8.20 13.30 -1.22
N ASN A 43 -7.47 12.28 -0.79
CA ASN A 43 -6.11 12.38 -0.24
C ASN A 43 -5.02 11.88 -1.19
N TYR A 44 -5.22 11.91 -2.52
CA TYR A 44 -4.29 11.33 -3.48
C TYR A 44 -2.84 11.77 -3.26
N ASN A 45 -2.58 13.08 -3.20
CA ASN A 45 -1.23 13.62 -3.07
C ASN A 45 -0.55 13.19 -1.76
N ALA A 46 -1.29 13.19 -0.65
CA ALA A 46 -0.78 12.76 0.65
C ALA A 46 -0.44 11.26 0.66
N LEU A 47 -1.35 10.41 0.15
CA LEU A 47 -1.13 8.96 0.09
C LEU A 47 0.00 8.59 -0.87
N TYR A 48 0.08 9.25 -2.03
CA TYR A 48 1.16 9.03 -2.99
C TYR A 48 2.52 9.43 -2.39
N SER A 49 2.59 10.59 -1.73
CA SER A 49 3.81 11.05 -1.05
C SER A 49 4.24 10.10 0.07
N LEU A 50 3.27 9.58 0.84
CA LEU A 50 3.53 8.61 1.90
C LEU A 50 4.07 7.28 1.35
N ALA A 51 3.50 6.79 0.24
CA ALA A 51 3.98 5.59 -0.44
C ALA A 51 5.39 5.78 -1.00
N LEU A 52 5.69 6.95 -1.58
CA LEU A 52 7.04 7.30 -2.03
C LEU A 52 8.04 7.35 -0.86
N ALA A 53 7.67 7.96 0.26
CA ALA A 53 8.51 8.01 1.45
C ALA A 53 8.80 6.60 2.00
N ALA A 54 7.78 5.74 2.08
CA ALA A 54 7.93 4.36 2.49
C ALA A 54 8.84 3.57 1.53
N ALA A 55 8.70 3.79 0.22
CA ALA A 55 9.54 3.14 -0.78
C ALA A 55 11.01 3.56 -0.68
N ALA A 56 11.28 4.87 -0.57
CA ALA A 56 12.63 5.42 -0.48
C ALA A 56 13.39 4.92 0.76
N ASN A 57 12.68 4.76 1.88
CA ASN A 57 13.28 4.35 3.16
C ASN A 57 13.12 2.85 3.46
N ARG A 58 12.51 2.08 2.55
CA ARG A 58 12.14 0.67 2.75
C ARG A 58 11.33 0.39 4.02
N TRP A 59 10.51 1.35 4.44
CA TRP A 59 9.61 1.17 5.58
C TRP A 59 8.46 0.24 5.23
N PRO A 60 7.96 -0.55 6.20
CA PRO A 60 6.71 -1.29 6.04
C PRO A 60 5.56 -0.33 5.74
N LEU A 61 4.87 -0.57 4.63
CA LEU A 61 3.66 0.11 4.22
C LEU A 61 2.49 -0.84 4.44
N ARG A 62 1.56 -0.45 5.30
CA ARG A 62 0.27 -1.13 5.46
C ARG A 62 -0.76 -0.45 4.56
N ILE A 63 -1.35 -1.23 3.66
CA ILE A 63 -2.33 -0.78 2.68
C ILE A 63 -3.71 -1.27 3.10
N ARG A 64 -4.66 -0.36 3.21
CA ARG A 64 -6.08 -0.67 3.29
C ARG A 64 -6.70 -0.57 1.91
N ILE A 65 -7.49 -1.57 1.51
CA ILE A 65 -8.27 -1.50 0.28
C ILE A 65 -9.77 -1.25 0.52
N GLU A 66 -10.44 -0.66 -0.47
CA GLU A 66 -11.89 -0.52 -0.52
C GLU A 66 -12.57 -1.89 -0.47
N GLY A 67 -13.65 -2.01 0.31
CA GLY A 67 -14.45 -3.22 0.39
C GLY A 67 -15.00 -3.52 1.78
N PRO A 68 -15.85 -4.56 1.91
CA PRO A 68 -16.46 -4.94 3.17
C PRO A 68 -15.42 -5.30 4.24
N ALA A 69 -15.77 -5.03 5.49
CA ALA A 69 -14.94 -5.31 6.66
C ALA A 69 -14.68 -6.80 6.96
N THR A 70 -15.03 -7.69 6.04
CA THR A 70 -14.89 -9.15 6.17
C THR A 70 -14.22 -9.76 4.94
N SER A 71 -13.92 -8.97 3.92
CA SER A 71 -13.29 -9.45 2.69
C SER A 71 -11.78 -9.54 2.84
N LYS A 72 -11.18 -10.55 2.21
CA LYS A 72 -9.73 -10.65 2.02
C LYS A 72 -9.34 -9.95 0.71
N VAL A 73 -8.05 -9.65 0.55
CA VAL A 73 -7.53 -9.20 -0.75
C VAL A 73 -7.77 -10.34 -1.75
N ASP A 74 -8.39 -10.00 -2.88
CA ASP A 74 -8.82 -10.96 -3.91
C ASP A 74 -7.89 -10.84 -5.14
N PRO A 75 -7.16 -11.90 -5.51
CA PRO A 75 -6.30 -11.92 -6.70
C PRO A 75 -7.05 -11.69 -8.02
N LYS A 76 -8.38 -11.77 -8.02
CA LYS A 76 -9.22 -11.52 -9.21
C LYS A 76 -9.75 -10.10 -9.29
N ARG A 77 -9.47 -9.24 -8.31
CA ARG A 77 -10.02 -7.87 -8.23
C ARG A 77 -8.92 -6.85 -8.04
N GLU A 78 -9.16 -5.63 -8.52
CA GLU A 78 -8.28 -4.49 -8.23
C GLU A 78 -8.25 -4.20 -6.73
N GLY A 79 -7.04 -4.09 -6.17
CA GLY A 79 -6.83 -3.68 -4.78
C GLY A 79 -6.88 -2.16 -4.64
N VAL A 80 -8.07 -1.57 -4.78
CA VAL A 80 -8.21 -0.11 -4.74
C VAL A 80 -7.94 0.42 -3.33
N VAL A 81 -7.01 1.36 -3.20
CA VAL A 81 -6.56 1.91 -1.92
C VAL A 81 -7.62 2.80 -1.30
N SER A 82 -7.87 2.59 -0.01
CA SER A 82 -8.65 3.48 0.87
C SER A 82 -7.75 4.35 1.74
N TYR A 83 -6.71 3.77 2.36
CA TYR A 83 -5.69 4.53 3.09
C TYR A 83 -4.39 3.74 3.21
N PHE A 84 -3.33 4.45 3.59
CA PHE A 84 -2.04 3.89 3.94
C PHE A 84 -1.69 4.18 5.40
N VAL A 85 -0.91 3.30 5.99
CA VAL A 85 -0.22 3.52 7.27
C VAL A 85 1.23 3.14 7.06
N VAL A 86 2.14 3.96 7.57
CA VAL A 86 3.57 3.68 7.59
C VAL A 86 3.99 3.63 9.05
N ASP A 87 4.66 2.54 9.43
CA ASP A 87 5.27 2.41 10.75
C ASP A 87 6.72 2.88 10.66
N TRP A 88 6.95 4.11 11.11
CA TRP A 88 8.23 4.82 11.08
C TRP A 88 9.12 4.30 12.23
N LYS A 89 9.60 3.06 12.15
CA LYS A 89 10.69 2.67 13.06
C LYS A 89 11.98 3.36 12.59
N ALA A 90 12.29 4.50 13.22
CA ALA A 90 13.64 5.02 13.30
C ALA A 90 14.51 3.99 14.04
N GLY A 91 15.77 3.80 13.60
CA GLY A 91 16.63 2.69 14.01
C GLY A 91 16.68 2.40 15.52
N GLU A 92 15.96 1.38 15.96
CA GLU A 92 16.29 0.65 17.18
C GLU A 92 17.39 -0.34 16.84
N SER A 93 18.64 0.12 16.92
CA SER A 93 19.68 -0.67 17.57
C SER A 93 19.67 -0.22 19.04
N VAL A 94 19.05 -1.01 19.91
CA VAL A 94 19.42 -1.02 21.33
C VAL A 94 20.35 -2.22 21.46
N ASP A 95 21.61 -1.98 21.15
CA ASP A 95 22.70 -2.79 21.70
C ASP A 95 23.17 -2.05 22.96
N ASP A 96 22.92 -2.67 24.11
CA ASP A 96 23.88 -2.91 25.19
C ASP A 96 23.35 -4.06 26.07
#